data_AF-A0A1G5IU99-F1
#
_entry.id   AF-A0A1G5IU99-F1
#
_cell.length_a   1.000
_cell.length_b   1.000
_cell.length_c   1.000
_cell.angle_alpha   90.00
_cell.angle_beta   90.00
_cell.angle_gamma   90.00
#
_symmetry.space_group_name_H-M   'P 1'
#
loop_
_entity.id
_entity.type
_entity.pdbx_description
1 polymer ?
#
loop_
_entity_poly.entity_id
_entity_poly.type
_entity_poly.pdbx_seq_one_letter_code
_entity_poly.pdbx_strand_id
1 'polypeptide(L)'
;MLSAYWRYFLYVTEHKLNVFIECWHEGLYLQGILHDLTKFCPHEFFPYAIKFYSDRKDEVTELRWKKAWLHHQNHNKHHWEYWIVNRNTKEALPMPQKYTIEMVCDWRSFTRKWGRRVKDSIWQKA
;
A
#
# COMPACT_ATOMS: atom_id res chain seq x y z
N MET A 1 13.93 -10.77 -16.00
CA MET A 1 14.18 -10.35 -14.59
C MET A 1 14.31 -8.83 -14.46
N LEU A 2 15.27 -8.17 -15.14
CA LEU A 2 15.40 -6.70 -15.10
C LEU A 2 14.11 -5.96 -15.51
N SER A 3 13.41 -6.46 -16.53
CA SER A 3 12.11 -5.93 -16.96
C SER A 3 11.04 -6.01 -15.87
N ALA A 4 11.02 -7.08 -15.06
CA ALA A 4 10.05 -7.28 -13.99
C ALA A 4 10.24 -6.26 -12.86
N TYR A 5 11.50 -6.05 -12.45
CA TYR A 5 11.86 -5.08 -11.42
C TYR A 5 11.56 -3.65 -11.86
N TRP A 6 11.87 -3.30 -13.10
CA TRP A 6 11.56 -1.97 -13.64
C TRP A 6 10.04 -1.71 -13.71
N ARG A 7 9.26 -2.68 -14.20
CA ARG A 7 7.79 -2.56 -14.26
C ARG A 7 7.18 -2.41 -12.86
N TYR A 8 7.68 -3.17 -11.89
CA TYR A 8 7.22 -3.05 -10.50
C TYR A 8 7.61 -1.71 -9.88
N PHE A 9 8.83 -1.22 -10.12
CA PHE A 9 9.27 0.10 -9.67
C PHE A 9 8.34 1.21 -10.18
N LEU A 10 8.07 1.24 -11.49
CA LEU A 10 7.15 2.22 -12.08
C LEU A 10 5.74 2.12 -11.45
N TYR A 11 5.23 0.91 -11.29
CA TYR A 11 3.92 0.67 -10.67
C TYR A 11 3.86 1.19 -9.23
N VAL A 12 4.81 0.80 -8.37
CA VAL A 12 4.77 1.18 -6.95
C VAL A 12 5.01 2.67 -6.75
N THR A 13 5.85 3.29 -7.60
CA THR A 13 6.03 4.74 -7.61
C THR A 13 4.77 5.47 -8.04
N GLU A 14 4.10 5.04 -9.12
CA GLU A 14 2.84 5.63 -9.58
C GLU A 14 1.74 5.51 -8.52
N HIS A 15 1.58 4.33 -7.93
CA HIS A 15 0.62 4.10 -6.86
C HIS A 15 0.89 5.01 -5.66
N LYS A 16 2.13 5.06 -5.17
CA LYS A 16 2.52 5.94 -4.07
C LYS A 16 2.23 7.43 -4.37
N LEU A 17 2.49 7.89 -5.59
CA LEU A 17 2.16 9.26 -5.99
C LEU A 17 0.64 9.50 -5.99
N ASN A 18 -0.15 8.53 -6.45
CA ASN A 18 -1.61 8.62 -6.40
C ASN A 18 -2.13 8.69 -4.96
N VAL A 19 -1.58 7.88 -4.05
CA VAL A 19 -1.93 7.94 -2.62
C VAL A 19 -1.53 9.28 -2.02
N PHE A 20 -0.34 9.80 -2.35
CA PHE A 20 0.08 11.12 -1.92
C PHE A 20 -0.91 12.21 -2.32
N ILE A 21 -1.44 12.18 -3.55
CA ILE A 21 -2.44 13.15 -4.00
C ILE A 21 -3.76 13.01 -3.22
N GLU A 22 -4.25 11.79 -2.99
CA GLU A 22 -5.46 11.59 -2.18
C GLU A 22 -5.26 12.08 -0.74
N CYS A 23 -4.16 11.70 -0.10
CA CYS A 23 -3.81 12.18 1.23
C CYS A 23 -3.67 13.72 1.28
N TRP A 24 -3.19 14.35 0.20
CA TRP A 24 -3.10 15.81 0.10
C TRP A 24 -4.47 16.48 0.18
N HIS A 25 -5.47 15.91 -0.49
CA HIS A 25 -6.84 16.40 -0.42
C HIS A 25 -7.45 16.29 0.99
N GLU A 26 -7.03 15.31 1.78
CA GLU A 26 -7.49 15.10 3.16
C GLU A 26 -6.58 15.78 4.22
N GLY A 27 -5.57 16.56 3.81
CA GLY A 27 -4.64 17.23 4.72
C GLY A 27 -3.58 16.32 5.39
N LEU A 28 -3.46 15.06 4.93
CA LEU A 28 -2.55 14.05 5.48
C LEU A 28 -1.19 14.02 4.76
N TYR A 29 -0.50 15.17 4.71
CA TYR A 29 0.73 15.33 3.92
C TYR A 29 1.84 14.34 4.31
N LEU A 30 2.08 14.18 5.61
CA LEU A 30 3.12 13.28 6.12
C LEU A 30 2.78 11.81 5.83
N GLN A 31 1.52 11.41 5.98
CA GLN A 31 1.07 10.05 5.67
C GLN A 31 1.28 9.75 4.18
N GLY A 32 0.89 10.65 3.28
CA GLY A 32 1.15 10.48 1.84
C GLY A 32 2.65 10.33 1.51
N ILE A 33 3.51 11.13 2.15
CA ILE A 33 4.97 11.05 1.96
C ILE A 33 5.55 9.73 2.50
N LEU A 34 5.05 9.24 3.64
CA LEU A 34 5.57 8.03 4.29
C LEU A 34 4.87 6.74 3.86
N HIS A 35 3.76 6.85 3.13
CA HIS A 35 2.95 5.72 2.67
C HIS A 35 3.81 4.70 1.93
N ASP A 36 3.73 3.43 2.34
CA ASP A 36 4.33 2.29 1.65
C ASP A 36 5.84 2.35 1.39
N LEU A 37 6.60 3.10 2.19
CA LEU A 37 8.06 3.15 2.03
C LEU A 37 8.73 1.77 2.15
N THR A 38 8.14 0.85 2.92
CA THR A 38 8.66 -0.53 3.04
C THR A 38 8.66 -1.29 1.72
N LYS A 39 7.79 -0.93 0.75
CA LYS A 39 7.73 -1.57 -0.57
C LYS A 39 9.01 -1.43 -1.38
N PHE A 40 9.82 -0.42 -1.06
CA PHE A 40 11.11 -0.14 -1.70
C PHE A 40 12.28 -0.89 -1.02
N CYS A 41 12.07 -1.51 0.13
CA CYS A 41 13.07 -2.35 0.77
C CYS A 41 13.23 -3.69 0.02
N PRO A 42 14.45 -4.26 -0.09
CA PRO A 42 14.70 -5.50 -0.83
C PRO A 42 13.76 -6.67 -0.48
N HIS A 43 13.42 -6.82 0.80
CA HIS A 43 12.60 -7.93 1.31
C HIS A 43 11.13 -7.86 0.89
N GLU A 44 10.62 -6.68 0.50
CA GLU A 44 9.29 -6.53 -0.11
C GLU A 44 9.40 -6.36 -1.63
N PHE A 45 10.34 -5.54 -2.09
CA PHE A 45 10.45 -5.15 -3.48
C PHE A 45 10.63 -6.35 -4.42
N PHE A 46 11.62 -7.22 -4.15
CA PHE A 46 11.93 -8.33 -5.05
C PHE A 46 10.82 -9.39 -5.08
N PRO A 47 10.25 -9.85 -3.95
CA PRO A 47 9.16 -10.81 -3.99
C PRO A 47 7.91 -10.31 -4.72
N TYR A 48 7.52 -9.04 -4.52
CA TYR A 48 6.38 -8.46 -5.24
C TYR A 48 6.66 -8.35 -6.75
N ALA A 49 7.83 -7.87 -7.14
CA ALA A 49 8.18 -7.77 -8.55
C ALA A 49 8.18 -9.14 -9.26
N ILE A 50 8.71 -10.18 -8.60
CA ILE A 50 8.67 -11.56 -9.12
C ILE A 50 7.23 -12.06 -9.21
N LYS A 51 6.43 -11.87 -8.14
CA LYS A 51 5.04 -12.33 -8.07
C LYS A 51 4.19 -11.78 -9.20
N PHE A 52 4.30 -10.48 -9.49
CA PHE A 52 3.37 -9.81 -10.42
C PHE A 52 3.93 -9.56 -11.82
N TYR A 53 5.25 -9.47 -11.99
CA TYR A 53 5.86 -9.02 -13.25
C TYR A 53 6.87 -10.01 -13.85
N SER A 54 7.04 -11.19 -13.26
CA SER A 54 7.85 -12.28 -13.82
C SER A 54 7.02 -13.54 -14.10
N ASP A 55 7.51 -14.36 -15.04
CA ASP A 55 6.92 -15.65 -15.40
C ASP A 55 7.28 -16.78 -14.41
N ARG A 56 8.14 -16.50 -13.42
CA ARG A 56 8.56 -17.48 -12.43
C ARG A 56 7.46 -17.70 -11.39
N LYS A 57 6.87 -18.89 -11.37
CA LYS A 57 5.77 -19.29 -10.47
C LYS A 57 6.07 -20.61 -9.76
N ASP A 58 6.99 -20.58 -8.81
CA ASP A 58 7.34 -21.74 -7.97
C ASP A 58 6.97 -21.52 -6.49
N GLU A 59 6.84 -22.61 -5.73
CA GLU A 59 6.45 -22.57 -4.32
C GLU A 59 7.36 -21.68 -3.45
N VAL A 60 8.66 -21.63 -3.76
CA VAL A 60 9.63 -20.81 -3.02
C VAL A 60 9.33 -19.33 -3.26
N THR A 61 9.07 -18.93 -4.51
CA THR A 61 8.69 -17.55 -4.83
C THR A 61 7.35 -17.14 -4.23
N GLU A 62 6.38 -18.05 -4.22
CA GLU A 62 5.08 -17.82 -3.57
C GLU A 62 5.22 -17.63 -2.06
N LEU A 63 6.02 -18.48 -1.40
CA LEU A 63 6.28 -18.33 0.04
C LEU A 63 7.01 -17.03 0.37
N ARG A 64 8.00 -16.63 -0.44
CA ARG A 64 8.70 -15.35 -0.29
C ARG A 64 7.76 -14.16 -0.45
N TRP A 65 6.87 -14.21 -1.44
CA TRP A 65 5.86 -13.18 -1.63
C TRP A 65 4.87 -13.12 -0.47
N LYS A 66 4.36 -14.26 0.03
CA LYS A 66 3.49 -14.29 1.21
C LYS A 66 4.16 -13.69 2.44
N LYS A 67 5.45 -13.95 2.65
CA LYS A 67 6.23 -13.33 3.74
C LYS A 67 6.33 -11.81 3.56
N ALA A 68 6.61 -11.34 2.34
CA ALA A 68 6.64 -9.90 2.02
C ALA A 68 5.27 -9.23 2.23
N TRP A 69 4.19 -9.88 1.79
CA TRP A 69 2.81 -9.41 2.00
C TRP A 69 2.48 -9.26 3.49
N LEU A 70 2.80 -10.28 4.30
CA LEU A 70 2.59 -10.23 5.74
C LEU A 70 3.45 -9.16 6.42
N HIS A 71 4.71 -9.01 6.01
CA HIS A 71 5.57 -7.95 6.53
C HIS A 71 4.94 -6.58 6.25
N HIS A 72 4.52 -6.35 5.01
CA HIS A 72 3.91 -5.11 4.57
C HIS A 72 2.67 -4.71 5.39
N GLN A 73 1.69 -5.61 5.51
CA GLN A 73 0.44 -5.33 6.24
C GLN A 73 0.68 -5.11 7.74
N ASN A 74 1.68 -5.78 8.32
CA ASN A 74 1.98 -5.67 9.74
C ASN A 74 2.92 -4.50 10.11
N HIS A 75 3.49 -3.80 9.14
CA HIS A 75 4.42 -2.68 9.40
C HIS A 75 3.90 -1.33 8.91
N ASN A 76 2.84 -1.31 8.11
CA ASN A 76 2.23 -0.08 7.61
C ASN A 76 0.89 0.18 8.29
N LYS A 77 0.80 1.30 9.01
CA LYS A 77 -0.29 1.59 9.96
C LYS A 77 -1.66 1.84 9.31
N HIS A 78 -1.71 2.13 8.01
CA HIS A 78 -2.98 2.22 7.29
C HIS A 78 -3.58 0.85 6.95
N HIS A 79 -2.82 -0.25 7.07
CA HIS A 79 -3.40 -1.59 7.00
C HIS A 79 -4.09 -1.90 8.32
N TRP A 80 -5.34 -2.35 8.27
CA TRP A 80 -6.10 -2.70 9.47
C TRP A 80 -5.50 -3.91 10.19
N GLU A 81 -4.78 -4.78 9.47
CA GLU A 81 -4.04 -5.91 10.04
C GLU A 81 -2.96 -5.49 11.04
N TYR A 82 -2.37 -4.30 10.89
CA TYR A 82 -1.42 -3.73 11.86
C TYR A 82 -2.02 -3.64 13.27
N TRP A 83 -3.34 -3.41 13.35
CA TRP A 83 -4.04 -3.15 14.60
C TRP A 83 -4.63 -4.42 15.22
N ILE A 84 -4.47 -5.59 14.59
CA ILE A 84 -4.89 -6.88 15.15
C ILE A 84 -3.80 -7.39 16.08
N VAL A 85 -4.08 -7.41 17.38
CA VAL A 85 -3.14 -7.89 18.41
C VAL A 85 -3.14 -9.41 18.44
N ASN A 86 -4.31 -10.02 18.30
CA ASN A 86 -4.47 -11.47 18.31
C ASN A 86 -5.29 -11.93 17.10
N ARG A 87 -4.62 -12.64 16.18
CA ARG A 87 -5.23 -13.11 14.93
C ARG A 87 -6.23 -14.25 15.12
N ASN A 88 -6.11 -15.01 16.21
CA ASN A 88 -7.01 -16.13 16.51
C ASN A 88 -8.32 -15.62 17.10
N THR A 89 -8.25 -14.70 18.06
CA THR A 89 -9.43 -14.10 18.71
C THR A 89 -9.97 -12.87 17.97
N LYS A 90 -9.25 -12.38 16.95
CA LYS A 90 -9.54 -11.15 16.18
C LYS A 90 -9.65 -9.90 17.06
N GLU A 91 -8.88 -9.87 18.14
CA GLU A 91 -8.78 -8.71 19.02
C GLU A 91 -8.01 -7.60 18.30
N ALA A 92 -8.60 -6.40 18.23
CA ALA A 92 -8.05 -5.25 17.54
C ALA A 92 -7.99 -4.01 18.43
N LEU A 93 -6.92 -3.25 18.29
CA LEU A 93 -6.80 -1.92 18.87
C LEU A 93 -7.58 -0.91 18.01
N PRO A 94 -8.10 0.18 18.61
CA PRO A 94 -8.72 1.25 17.84
C PRO A 94 -7.67 1.90 16.91
N MET A 95 -7.93 1.85 15.61
CA MET A 95 -7.11 2.53 14.61
C MET A 95 -7.33 4.05 14.70
N PRO A 96 -6.29 4.87 14.87
CA PRO A 96 -6.40 6.33 14.81
C PRO A 96 -6.96 6.80 13.47
N GLN A 97 -7.87 7.78 13.51
CA GLN A 97 -8.62 8.28 12.34
C GLN A 97 -7.73 8.62 11.14
N LYS A 98 -6.54 9.20 11.36
CA LYS A 98 -5.59 9.53 10.29
C LYS A 98 -5.17 8.33 9.45
N TYR A 99 -5.02 7.14 10.06
CA TYR A 99 -4.67 5.92 9.33
C TYR A 99 -5.87 5.28 8.64
N THR A 100 -7.08 5.47 9.19
CA THR A 100 -8.33 5.08 8.52
C THR A 100 -8.54 5.91 7.26
N ILE A 101 -8.31 7.22 7.33
CA ILE A 101 -8.38 8.12 6.16
C ILE A 101 -7.27 7.78 5.16
N GLU A 102 -6.03 7.52 5.62
CA GLU A 102 -4.93 7.06 4.76
C GLU A 102 -5.29 5.75 4.04
N MET A 103 -5.93 4.79 4.71
CA MET A 103 -6.41 3.54 4.10
C MET A 103 -7.45 3.79 3.00
N VAL A 104 -8.37 4.74 3.21
CA VAL A 104 -9.35 5.13 2.19
C VAL A 104 -8.67 5.85 1.02
N CYS A 105 -7.67 6.69 1.28
CA CYS A 105 -6.84 7.31 0.26
C CYS A 105 -6.09 6.27 -0.58
N ASP A 106 -5.52 5.26 0.07
CA ASP A 106 -4.89 4.10 -0.56
C ASP A 106 -5.85 3.40 -1.54
N TRP A 107 -7.07 3.08 -1.09
CA TRP A 107 -8.07 2.44 -1.95
C TRP A 107 -8.54 3.31 -3.12
N ARG A 108 -8.75 4.62 -2.89
CA ARG A 108 -9.12 5.57 -3.95
C ARG A 108 -8.03 5.68 -5.01
N SER A 109 -6.76 5.58 -4.61
CA SER A 109 -5.61 5.72 -5.50
C SER A 109 -5.61 4.72 -6.66
N PHE A 110 -6.15 3.50 -6.46
CA PHE A 110 -6.24 2.47 -7.52
C PHE A 110 -7.15 2.90 -8.68
N THR A 111 -8.09 3.82 -8.43
CA THR A 111 -8.98 4.35 -9.46
C THR A 111 -8.42 5.58 -10.17
N ARG A 112 -7.34 6.18 -9.63
CA ARG A 112 -6.64 7.28 -10.27
C ARG A 112 -5.87 6.73 -11.48
N LYS A 113 -6.28 7.17 -12.66
CA LYS A 113 -5.44 7.17 -13.85
C LYS A 113 -5.00 8.60 -14.11
N TRP A 114 -3.78 8.79 -14.61
CA TRP A 114 -3.30 10.11 -15.03
C TRP A 114 -4.37 10.85 -15.86
N GLY A 115 -4.80 12.04 -15.40
CA GLY A 115 -5.82 12.85 -16.06
C GLY A 115 -7.29 12.61 -15.64
N ARG A 116 -7.59 11.66 -14.75
CA ARG A 116 -8.96 11.49 -14.20
C ARG A 116 -9.17 12.34 -12.94
N ARG A 117 -10.21 13.18 -12.95
CA ARG A 117 -10.69 13.89 -11.76
C ARG A 117 -11.51 12.93 -10.89
N VAL A 118 -11.08 12.73 -9.65
CA VAL A 118 -11.88 12.06 -8.61
C VAL A 118 -12.82 13.11 -8.01
N LYS A 119 -14.06 12.73 -7.70
CA LYS A 119 -15.02 13.64 -7.04
C LYS A 119 -14.51 14.05 -5.66
N ASP A 120 -14.76 15.29 -5.28
CA ASP A 120 -14.32 15.84 -4.00
C ASP A 120 -14.89 15.02 -2.82
N SER A 121 -14.06 14.89 -1.80
CA SER A 121 -14.36 14.17 -0.57
C SER A 121 -15.47 14.87 0.22
N ILE A 122 -16.46 14.11 0.68
CA ILE A 122 -17.51 14.60 1.59
C ILE A 122 -16.94 15.04 2.95
N TRP A 123 -15.71 14.65 3.30
CA TRP A 123 -15.06 14.99 4.56
C TRP A 123 -14.43 16.40 4.56
N GLN A 124 -14.34 17.06 3.40
CA GLN A 124 -13.88 18.45 3.32
C GLN A 124 -14.94 19.49 3.73
N LYS A 125 -16.16 19.03 4.09
CA LYS A 125 -17.30 19.91 4.44
C LYS A 125 -17.74 19.80 5.90
N ALA A 126 -16.96 19.13 6.75
CA ALA A 126 -17.23 19.02 8.18
C ALA A 126 -16.28 19.92 8.97
#